data_AF-A0A7C2WIX2-F1
#
_entry.id   AF-A0A7C2WIX2-F1
#
_cell.length_a   1.000
_cell.length_b   1.000
_cell.length_c   1.000
_cell.angle_alpha   90.00
_cell.angle_beta   90.00
_cell.angle_gamma   90.00
#
_symmetry.space_group_name_H-M   'P 1'
#
loop_
_entity.id
_entity.type
_entity.pdbx_description
1 polymer ?
#
loop_
_entity_poly.entity_id
_entity_poly.type
_entity_poly.pdbx_seq_one_letter_code
_entity_poly.pdbx_strand_id
1 'polypeptide(L)'
;MDKLRQWTKQFDPTVPDGYINPCYFWEISYTYYGWALMAQDLFMPGIDVNQTIPTDGWNWATIAAIGTLFAQAATTPTAKRFENDVAIEGTNKTVYRLREGIERFFITDINNPAASSMAQSEIPVQWDTVWETSIWGDQSYFSHVPGGGNVLYMDGHVEFLRYSTKWPICRGMAEFMDLMS
;
A
#
# COMPACT_ATOMS: atom_id res chain seq x y z
N MET A 1 23.61 -17.52 -14.11
CA MET A 1 22.28 -17.62 -14.75
C MET A 1 21.32 -18.57 -14.01
N ASP A 2 21.61 -19.04 -12.78
CA ASP A 2 20.82 -20.12 -12.14
C ASP A 2 20.02 -19.75 -10.87
N LYS A 3 19.89 -18.47 -10.54
CA LYS A 3 19.03 -18.03 -9.41
C LYS A 3 17.74 -17.34 -9.85
N LEU A 4 17.57 -17.07 -11.15
CA LEU A 4 16.36 -16.46 -11.70
C LEU A 4 15.26 -17.48 -12.04
N ARG A 5 15.58 -18.78 -12.11
CA ARG A 5 14.61 -19.87 -12.31
C ARG A 5 13.86 -20.31 -11.05
N GLN A 6 14.20 -19.77 -9.88
CA GLN A 6 13.50 -20.12 -8.63
C GLN A 6 12.26 -19.26 -8.39
N TRP A 7 12.12 -18.12 -9.08
CA TRP A 7 11.05 -17.14 -8.84
C TRP A 7 9.72 -17.46 -9.53
N THR A 8 9.69 -18.51 -10.37
CA THR A 8 8.46 -18.99 -11.00
C THR A 8 7.82 -20.15 -10.25
N LYS A 9 8.32 -20.57 -9.09
CA LYS A 9 7.72 -21.67 -8.31
C LYS A 9 6.50 -21.21 -7.49
N GLN A 10 5.52 -20.63 -8.17
CA GLN A 10 4.15 -20.60 -7.69
C GLN A 10 3.45 -21.95 -8.01
N PHE A 11 4.21 -23.06 -7.96
CA PHE A 11 3.77 -24.37 -8.42
C PHE A 11 3.98 -25.38 -7.31
N ASP A 12 2.86 -25.89 -6.82
CA ASP A 12 2.78 -27.13 -6.06
C ASP A 12 3.67 -28.21 -6.74
N PRO A 13 4.66 -28.78 -6.04
CA PRO A 13 5.58 -29.76 -6.64
C PRO A 13 4.89 -31.09 -7.01
N THR A 14 3.61 -31.25 -6.70
CA THR A 14 2.80 -32.42 -7.05
C THR A 14 2.03 -32.27 -8.37
N VAL A 15 1.98 -31.07 -8.97
CA VAL A 15 1.37 -30.87 -10.29
C VAL A 15 2.42 -30.93 -11.41
N PRO A 16 2.12 -31.56 -12.55
CA PRO A 16 3.02 -31.56 -13.71
C PRO A 16 3.31 -30.14 -14.21
N ASP A 17 4.56 -29.89 -14.61
CA ASP A 17 4.97 -28.63 -15.25
C ASP A 17 4.01 -28.25 -16.40
N GLY A 18 3.53 -27.01 -16.40
CA GLY A 18 2.60 -26.48 -17.40
C GLY A 18 1.11 -26.53 -17.00
N TYR A 19 0.77 -27.03 -15.81
CA TYR A 19 -0.60 -26.96 -15.29
C TYR A 19 -0.85 -25.61 -14.59
N ILE A 20 -1.72 -24.78 -15.18
CA ILE A 20 -2.20 -23.54 -14.55
C ILE A 20 -3.31 -23.92 -13.56
N ASN A 21 -3.05 -23.78 -12.26
CA ASN A 21 -4.08 -23.92 -11.23
C ASN A 21 -4.68 -22.53 -10.92
N PRO A 22 -5.94 -22.24 -11.32
CA PRO A 22 -6.59 -20.95 -11.09
C PRO A 22 -6.64 -20.54 -9.62
N CYS A 23 -6.67 -21.51 -8.69
CA CYS A 23 -6.75 -21.26 -7.26
C CYS A 23 -5.44 -20.73 -6.64
N TYR A 24 -4.31 -20.80 -7.36
CA TYR A 24 -3.06 -20.14 -6.97
C TYR A 24 -2.91 -18.73 -7.55
N PHE A 25 -3.81 -18.32 -8.45
CA PHE A 25 -3.97 -16.94 -8.84
C PHE A 25 -4.93 -16.31 -7.83
N TRP A 26 -4.35 -15.79 -6.76
CA TRP A 26 -5.10 -15.03 -5.78
C TRP A 26 -5.17 -13.56 -6.22
N GLU A 27 -6.34 -12.93 -6.13
CA GLU A 27 -6.62 -11.59 -6.66
C GLU A 27 -5.98 -10.41 -5.88
N ILE A 28 -4.86 -10.61 -5.18
CA ILE A 28 -4.12 -9.56 -4.47
C ILE A 28 -2.94 -9.04 -5.32
N SER A 29 -3.13 -8.85 -6.63
CA SER A 29 -2.06 -8.28 -7.48
C SER A 29 -1.93 -6.77 -7.30
N TYR A 30 -2.99 -6.10 -6.86
CA TYR A 30 -3.02 -4.66 -6.64
C TYR A 30 -3.59 -4.33 -5.27
N THR A 31 -2.99 -3.35 -4.62
CA THR A 31 -3.48 -2.75 -3.39
C THR A 31 -4.22 -1.46 -3.72
N TYR A 32 -5.50 -1.42 -3.37
CA TYR A 32 -6.35 -0.22 -3.40
C TYR A 32 -7.10 -0.13 -2.09
N TYR A 33 -6.74 0.84 -1.25
CA TYR A 33 -7.44 1.08 0.00
C TYR A 33 -8.64 2.01 -0.17
N GLY A 34 -8.62 2.93 -1.13
CA GLY A 34 -9.64 3.96 -1.27
C GLY A 34 -9.40 5.22 -0.42
N TRP A 35 -8.35 5.27 0.39
CA TRP A 35 -7.91 6.51 1.06
C TRP A 35 -6.57 6.98 0.52
N ALA A 36 -6.34 8.31 0.56
CA ALA A 36 -5.08 8.95 0.22
C ALA A 36 -4.06 8.69 1.33
N LEU A 37 -3.60 7.44 1.43
CA LEU A 37 -2.71 6.97 2.48
C LEU A 37 -1.26 7.28 2.11
N MET A 38 -0.64 8.14 2.90
CA MET A 38 0.74 8.58 2.70
C MET A 38 1.66 7.98 3.75
N ALA A 39 2.96 7.88 3.45
CA ALA A 39 3.96 7.43 4.43
C ALA A 39 3.86 8.18 5.78
N GLN A 40 3.70 9.50 5.75
CA GLN A 40 3.57 10.35 6.94
C GLN A 40 2.34 10.07 7.83
N ASP A 41 1.38 9.29 7.32
CA ASP A 41 0.23 8.84 8.10
C ASP A 41 0.58 7.62 8.94
N LEU A 42 1.40 6.71 8.42
CA LEU A 42 1.78 5.45 9.08
C LEU A 42 3.06 5.55 9.91
N PHE A 43 3.97 6.45 9.56
CA PHE A 43 5.28 6.56 10.20
C PHE A 43 5.46 7.89 10.93
N MET A 44 6.26 7.87 12.01
CA MET A 44 6.66 9.06 12.73
C MET A 44 7.57 9.95 11.86
N PRO A 45 7.60 11.28 12.08
CA PRO A 45 8.49 12.17 11.34
C PRO A 45 9.96 11.74 11.45
N GLY A 46 10.68 11.73 10.31
CA GLY A 46 12.11 11.39 10.26
C GLY A 46 12.43 9.91 10.02
N ILE A 47 11.42 9.06 9.90
CA ILE A 47 11.60 7.64 9.56
C ILE A 47 11.89 7.46 8.07
N ASP A 48 12.97 6.74 7.75
CA ASP A 48 13.26 6.29 6.39
C ASP A 48 12.47 5.02 6.10
N VAL A 49 11.42 5.15 5.29
CA VAL A 49 10.51 4.07 4.92
C VAL A 49 11.15 2.98 4.05
N ASN A 50 12.37 3.20 3.56
CA ASN A 50 13.12 2.22 2.78
C ASN A 50 14.04 1.34 3.63
N GLN A 51 14.12 1.58 4.94
CA GLN A 51 14.85 0.76 5.91
C GLN A 51 13.88 -0.03 6.80
N THR A 52 14.44 -0.91 7.64
CA THR A 52 13.66 -1.56 8.70
C THR A 52 13.06 -0.50 9.61
N ILE A 53 11.76 -0.58 9.87
CA ILE A 53 11.07 0.41 10.68
C ILE A 53 11.34 0.11 12.16
N PRO A 54 11.89 1.06 12.94
CA PRO A 54 12.10 0.85 14.36
C PRO A 54 10.77 0.75 15.10
N THR A 55 10.74 0.11 16.26
CA THR A 55 9.50 -0.15 17.03
C THR A 55 8.75 1.13 17.40
N ASP A 56 9.46 2.24 17.62
CA ASP A 56 8.91 3.57 17.91
C ASP A 56 8.70 4.44 16.65
N GLY A 57 9.04 3.93 15.46
CA GLY A 57 8.86 4.61 14.18
C GLY A 57 7.44 4.61 13.63
N TRP A 58 6.52 3.90 14.30
CA TRP A 58 5.14 3.72 13.86
C TRP A 58 4.20 4.76 14.47
N ASN A 59 3.30 5.30 13.63
CA ASN A 59 2.16 6.09 14.10
C ASN A 59 1.00 5.17 14.50
N TRP A 60 1.11 4.59 15.70
CA TRP A 60 0.15 3.60 16.21
C TRP A 60 -1.30 4.10 16.28
N ALA A 61 -1.53 5.39 16.49
CA ALA A 61 -2.88 5.95 16.52
C ALA A 61 -3.57 5.79 15.15
N THR A 62 -2.85 6.09 14.07
CA THR A 62 -3.37 5.93 12.71
C THR A 62 -3.52 4.46 12.33
N ILE A 63 -2.54 3.62 12.66
CA ILE A 63 -2.60 2.18 12.41
C ILE A 63 -3.80 1.55 13.12
N ALA A 64 -4.03 1.87 14.39
CA ALA A 64 -5.18 1.37 15.15
C ALA A 64 -6.52 1.81 14.55
N ALA A 65 -6.62 3.06 14.06
CA ALA A 65 -7.82 3.55 13.38
C ALA A 65 -8.10 2.78 12.09
N ILE A 66 -7.07 2.52 11.27
CA ILE A 66 -7.16 1.72 10.04
C ILE A 66 -7.50 0.26 10.34
N GLY A 67 -6.84 -0.35 11.34
CA GLY A 67 -7.14 -1.71 11.81
C GLY A 67 -8.60 -1.84 12.26
N THR A 68 -9.09 -0.87 13.03
CA THR A 68 -10.50 -0.80 13.44
C THR A 68 -11.44 -0.61 12.24
N LEU A 69 -11.02 0.14 11.22
CA LEU A 69 -11.78 0.32 9.98
C LEU A 69 -11.99 -1.03 9.26
N PHE A 70 -10.94 -1.82 9.11
CA PHE A 70 -11.03 -3.11 8.43
C PHE A 70 -11.67 -4.19 9.32
N ALA A 71 -11.38 -4.24 10.62
CA ALA A 71 -11.93 -5.26 11.51
C ALA A 71 -13.47 -5.21 11.62
N GLN A 72 -14.08 -4.01 11.72
CA GLN A 72 -15.55 -3.94 11.80
C GLN A 72 -16.24 -4.15 10.44
N ALA A 73 -15.49 -4.21 9.33
CA ALA A 73 -16.05 -4.60 8.03
C ALA A 73 -16.67 -6.01 8.09
N ALA A 74 -16.05 -6.90 8.86
CA ALA A 74 -16.49 -8.27 9.04
C ALA A 74 -17.73 -8.40 9.95
N THR A 75 -18.03 -7.38 10.77
CA THR A 75 -19.05 -7.48 11.83
C THR A 75 -20.20 -6.48 11.69
N THR A 76 -20.05 -5.41 10.92
CA THR A 76 -21.10 -4.40 10.70
C THR A 76 -21.03 -3.86 9.27
N PRO A 77 -21.59 -4.60 8.29
CA PRO A 77 -21.48 -4.26 6.88
C PRO A 77 -22.37 -3.07 6.53
N THR A 78 -21.89 -1.86 6.77
CA THR A 78 -22.52 -0.64 6.27
C THR A 78 -21.59 0.05 5.29
N ALA A 79 -21.98 0.06 4.01
CA ALA A 79 -21.18 0.66 2.92
C ALA A 79 -20.74 2.09 3.22
N LYS A 80 -21.57 2.87 3.93
CA LYS A 80 -21.28 4.25 4.35
C LYS A 80 -19.95 4.41 5.08
N ARG A 81 -19.45 3.39 5.78
CA ARG A 81 -18.19 3.49 6.53
C ARG A 81 -16.98 3.68 5.61
N PHE A 82 -16.98 3.00 4.46
CA PHE A 82 -15.90 3.08 3.49
C PHE A 82 -16.02 4.28 2.54
N GLU A 83 -17.06 5.10 2.70
CA GLU A 83 -17.26 6.32 1.94
C GLU A 83 -16.79 7.59 2.69
N ASN A 84 -16.45 7.46 3.97
CA ASN A 84 -16.09 8.60 4.82
C ASN A 84 -14.57 8.74 5.01
N ASP A 85 -14.15 9.97 5.32
CA ASP A 85 -12.82 10.25 5.84
C ASP A 85 -12.61 9.58 7.21
N VAL A 86 -11.39 9.19 7.51
CA VAL A 86 -11.02 8.58 8.79
C VAL A 86 -10.35 9.64 9.66
N ALA A 87 -11.10 10.16 10.63
CA ALA A 87 -10.53 11.01 11.67
C ALA A 87 -9.74 10.16 12.67
N ILE A 88 -8.52 10.55 12.99
CA ILE A 88 -7.68 9.83 13.94
C ILE A 88 -7.92 10.39 15.34
N GLU A 89 -8.63 9.63 16.17
CA GLU A 89 -9.02 10.05 17.52
C GLU A 89 -7.80 10.49 18.35
N GLY A 90 -8.00 11.56 19.14
CA GLY A 90 -6.92 12.14 19.94
C GLY A 90 -5.88 12.94 19.15
N THR A 91 -6.09 13.13 17.84
CA THR A 91 -5.23 13.96 16.99
C THR A 91 -6.06 14.90 16.11
N ASN A 92 -5.40 15.86 15.45
CA ASN A 92 -6.00 16.69 14.40
C ASN A 92 -5.75 16.12 12.99
N LYS A 93 -5.33 14.85 12.88
CA LYS A 93 -5.07 14.21 11.59
C LYS A 93 -6.33 13.53 11.06
N THR A 94 -6.47 13.59 9.75
CA THR A 94 -7.53 12.92 9.00
C THR A 94 -6.91 12.22 7.80
N VAL A 95 -7.20 10.92 7.65
CA VAL A 95 -6.87 10.17 6.44
C VAL A 95 -8.05 10.29 5.50
N TYR A 96 -7.85 10.97 4.37
CA TYR A 96 -8.93 11.36 3.48
C TYR A 96 -9.32 10.26 2.49
N ARG A 97 -10.63 10.06 2.28
CA ARG A 97 -11.16 9.20 1.23
C ARG A 97 -10.81 9.79 -0.14
N LEU A 98 -10.25 8.96 -1.03
CA LEU A 98 -9.95 9.34 -2.41
C LEU A 98 -11.22 9.79 -3.13
N ARG A 99 -11.19 11.04 -3.58
CA ARG A 99 -12.21 11.71 -4.39
C ARG A 99 -11.55 12.85 -5.16
N GLU A 100 -12.14 13.26 -6.26
CA GLU A 100 -11.67 14.40 -7.02
C GLU A 100 -11.56 15.66 -6.12
N GLY A 101 -10.46 16.39 -6.23
CA GLY A 101 -10.21 17.60 -5.45
C GLY A 101 -9.66 17.35 -4.04
N ILE A 102 -9.32 16.11 -3.66
CA ILE A 102 -8.71 15.85 -2.34
C ILE A 102 -7.27 16.37 -2.21
N GLU A 103 -6.56 16.51 -3.33
CA GLU A 103 -5.20 17.04 -3.39
C GLU A 103 -5.06 18.40 -2.69
N ARG A 104 -6.14 19.20 -2.64
CA ARG A 104 -6.15 20.52 -2.00
C ARG A 104 -5.80 20.47 -0.51
N PHE A 105 -6.03 19.34 0.15
CA PHE A 105 -5.69 19.14 1.56
C PHE A 105 -4.20 18.81 1.76
N PHE A 106 -3.49 18.51 0.68
CA PHE A 106 -2.05 18.23 0.65
C PHE A 106 -1.24 19.44 0.14
N ILE A 107 -1.90 20.48 -0.35
CA ILE A 107 -1.26 21.73 -0.77
C ILE A 107 -0.91 22.58 0.45
N THR A 108 0.36 22.90 0.62
CA THR A 108 0.85 23.77 1.70
C THR A 108 0.89 25.26 1.30
N ASP A 109 1.12 25.56 0.01
CA ASP A 109 1.10 26.92 -0.55
C ASP A 109 -0.09 27.12 -1.49
N ILE A 110 -1.14 27.73 -0.96
CA ILE A 110 -2.38 28.01 -1.69
C ILE A 110 -2.21 29.09 -2.77
N ASN A 111 -1.14 29.89 -2.71
CA ASN A 111 -0.91 30.96 -3.69
C ASN A 111 -0.19 30.47 -4.94
N ASN A 112 0.29 29.23 -4.95
CA ASN A 112 0.91 28.62 -6.12
C ASN A 112 -0.14 27.85 -6.96
N PRO A 113 -0.56 28.36 -8.13
CA PRO A 113 -1.58 27.70 -8.95
C PRO A 113 -1.13 26.34 -9.51
N ALA A 114 0.17 26.05 -9.57
CA ALA A 114 0.69 24.76 -10.00
C ALA A 114 0.67 23.69 -8.88
N ALA A 115 0.41 24.09 -7.63
CA ALA A 115 0.52 23.20 -6.48
C ALA A 115 -0.51 22.04 -6.53
N SER A 116 -1.70 22.25 -7.10
CA SER A 116 -2.69 21.18 -7.24
C SER A 116 -2.20 20.06 -8.17
N SER A 117 -1.59 20.42 -9.31
CA SER A 117 -1.06 19.43 -10.24
C SER A 117 0.08 18.64 -9.61
N MET A 118 0.99 19.32 -8.88
CA MET A 118 2.09 18.65 -8.19
C MET A 118 1.58 17.69 -7.10
N ALA A 119 0.57 18.11 -6.33
CA ALA A 119 -0.01 17.28 -5.28
C ALA A 119 -0.68 16.02 -5.86
N GLN A 120 -1.40 16.12 -6.99
CA GLN A 120 -2.00 14.94 -7.62
C GLN A 120 -0.94 13.94 -8.12
N SER A 121 0.20 14.41 -8.62
CA SER A 121 1.32 13.54 -9.04
C SER A 121 2.06 12.86 -7.87
N GLU A 122 1.75 13.21 -6.62
CA GLU A 122 2.41 12.63 -5.44
C GLU A 122 1.50 11.68 -4.65
N ILE A 123 0.18 11.73 -4.83
CA ILE A 123 -0.79 10.90 -4.10
C ILE A 123 -0.99 9.56 -4.83
N PRO A 124 -0.54 8.42 -4.25
CA PRO A 124 -0.78 7.11 -4.83
C PRO A 124 -2.25 6.70 -4.62
N VAL A 125 -2.86 6.17 -5.67
CA VAL A 125 -4.24 5.68 -5.68
C VAL A 125 -4.26 4.17 -5.55
N GLN A 126 -3.48 3.49 -6.39
CA GLN A 126 -3.39 2.03 -6.46
C GLN A 126 -1.96 1.66 -6.83
N TRP A 127 -1.48 0.51 -6.34
CA TRP A 127 -0.14 0.02 -6.66
C TRP A 127 -0.10 -1.49 -6.69
N ASP A 128 0.93 -2.05 -7.33
CA ASP A 128 1.22 -3.48 -7.27
C ASP A 128 1.47 -3.89 -5.81
N THR A 129 0.97 -5.04 -5.38
CA THR A 129 1.18 -5.48 -3.99
C THR A 129 2.66 -5.73 -3.70
N VAL A 130 3.10 -5.24 -2.53
CA VAL A 130 4.47 -5.30 -2.02
C VAL A 130 4.42 -5.99 -0.68
N TRP A 131 4.36 -7.33 -0.70
CA TRP A 131 4.22 -8.12 0.53
C TRP A 131 4.94 -9.47 0.44
N GLU A 132 5.59 -9.84 1.55
CA GLU A 132 6.52 -10.97 1.65
C GLU A 132 5.89 -12.22 2.27
N THR A 133 4.92 -12.09 3.19
CA THR A 133 4.44 -13.26 3.91
C THR A 133 3.26 -13.92 3.23
N SER A 134 3.54 -15.02 2.56
CA SER A 134 2.60 -16.13 2.58
C SER A 134 2.82 -16.91 3.87
N ILE A 135 1.73 -17.26 4.55
CA ILE A 135 1.70 -18.25 5.64
C ILE A 135 2.35 -19.60 5.25
N TRP A 136 2.64 -19.80 3.96
CA TRP A 136 3.29 -20.97 3.37
C TRP A 136 4.80 -20.80 3.12
N GLY A 137 5.38 -19.63 3.41
CA GLY A 137 6.84 -19.40 3.48
C GLY A 137 7.59 -19.39 2.15
N ASP A 138 6.90 -19.58 1.02
CA ASP A 138 7.48 -19.69 -0.32
C ASP A 138 6.80 -18.81 -1.39
N GLN A 139 5.73 -18.08 -1.06
CA GLN A 139 5.04 -17.18 -1.99
C GLN A 139 5.26 -15.73 -1.57
N SER A 140 5.81 -14.95 -2.49
CA SER A 140 5.78 -13.49 -2.37
C SER A 140 4.57 -12.98 -3.14
N TYR A 141 3.78 -12.10 -2.52
CA TYR A 141 2.69 -11.39 -3.21
C TYR A 141 3.19 -10.20 -4.02
N PHE A 142 4.49 -10.16 -4.35
CA PHE A 142 5.04 -9.21 -5.30
C PHE A 142 4.65 -9.57 -6.73
N SER A 143 4.02 -8.63 -7.42
CA SER A 143 3.68 -8.82 -8.84
C SER A 143 4.89 -8.70 -9.78
N HIS A 144 5.98 -8.05 -9.36
CA HIS A 144 7.15 -7.77 -10.20
C HIS A 144 8.48 -8.13 -9.52
N VAL A 145 8.67 -9.42 -9.21
CA VAL A 145 9.95 -9.94 -8.69
C VAL A 145 10.95 -10.21 -9.84
N PRO A 146 12.24 -9.84 -9.71
CA PRO A 146 12.84 -8.91 -8.75
C PRO A 146 12.96 -7.52 -9.38
N GLY A 147 12.20 -6.53 -8.92
CA GLY A 147 12.33 -5.20 -9.52
C GLY A 147 11.65 -4.07 -8.78
N GLY A 148 10.38 -4.22 -8.40
CA GLY A 148 9.59 -3.06 -7.98
C GLY A 148 8.10 -3.26 -8.20
N GLY A 149 7.38 -2.18 -8.47
CA GLY A 149 5.94 -2.23 -8.74
C GLY A 149 5.47 -0.98 -9.46
N ASN A 150 4.38 -1.10 -10.19
CA ASN A 150 3.69 0.03 -10.79
C ASN A 150 2.84 0.74 -9.73
N VAL A 151 2.82 2.06 -9.79
CA VAL A 151 2.00 2.91 -8.92
C VAL A 151 1.20 3.85 -9.81
N LEU A 152 -0.13 3.82 -9.65
CA LEU A 152 -1.07 4.77 -10.22
C LEU A 152 -1.22 5.96 -9.27
N TYR A 153 -1.04 7.17 -9.78
CA TYR A 153 -1.21 8.42 -9.05
C TYR A 153 -2.53 9.12 -9.39
N MET A 154 -2.89 10.13 -8.59
CA MET A 154 -4.19 10.80 -8.67
C MET A 154 -4.41 11.60 -9.96
N ASP A 155 -3.36 12.08 -10.60
CA ASP A 155 -3.40 12.71 -11.93
C ASP A 155 -3.57 11.70 -13.09
N GLY A 156 -3.61 10.40 -12.78
CA GLY A 156 -3.78 9.31 -13.72
C GLY A 156 -2.48 8.79 -14.34
N HIS A 157 -1.31 9.34 -14.00
CA HIS A 157 -0.05 8.76 -14.46
C HIS A 157 0.30 7.48 -13.71
N VAL A 158 1.09 6.63 -14.37
CA VAL A 158 1.65 5.42 -13.76
C VAL A 158 3.17 5.51 -13.79
N GLU A 159 3.81 5.27 -12.65
CA GLU A 159 5.26 5.21 -12.51
C GLU A 159 5.66 3.80 -12.06
N PHE A 160 6.73 3.26 -12.66
CA PHE A 160 7.38 2.08 -12.11
C PHE A 160 8.40 2.51 -11.06
N LEU A 161 8.18 2.12 -9.81
CA LEU A 161 9.12 2.35 -8.72
C LEU A 161 9.93 1.08 -8.47
N ARG A 162 11.25 1.22 -8.35
CA ARG A 162 12.08 0.11 -7.88
C ARG A 162 11.79 -0.17 -6.41
N TYR A 163 11.83 -1.44 -6.02
CA TYR A 163 11.57 -1.78 -4.63
C TYR A 163 12.56 -1.10 -3.68
N SER A 164 12.03 -0.62 -2.55
CA SER A 164 12.80 0.03 -1.49
C SER A 164 13.38 1.38 -1.92
N THR A 165 12.63 2.14 -2.72
CA THR A 165 13.01 3.51 -3.13
C THR A 165 12.07 4.58 -2.62
N LYS A 166 10.75 4.39 -2.74
CA LYS A 166 9.74 5.40 -2.42
C LYS A 166 8.43 4.70 -2.04
N TRP A 167 7.68 5.33 -1.14
CA TRP A 167 6.29 4.94 -0.84
C TRP A 167 5.43 4.92 -2.12
N PRO A 168 4.55 3.94 -2.33
CA PRO A 168 4.25 2.76 -1.49
C PRO A 168 5.13 1.53 -1.77
N ILE A 169 6.04 1.58 -2.74
CA ILE A 169 6.93 0.46 -3.10
C ILE A 169 8.21 0.48 -2.24
N CYS A 170 8.03 0.35 -0.92
CA CYS A 170 9.11 0.42 0.06
C CYS A 170 9.00 -0.65 1.15
N ARG A 171 10.07 -0.79 1.96
CA ARG A 171 10.14 -1.77 3.05
C ARG A 171 9.10 -1.51 4.14
N GLY A 172 8.88 -0.25 4.50
CA GLY A 172 7.87 0.12 5.49
C GLY A 172 6.45 -0.32 5.11
N MET A 173 6.11 -0.34 3.82
CA MET A 173 4.82 -0.87 3.35
C MET A 173 4.72 -2.38 3.55
N ALA A 174 5.79 -3.14 3.27
CA ALA A 174 5.81 -4.57 3.50
C ALA A 174 5.66 -4.89 5.00
N GLU A 175 6.39 -4.19 5.87
CA GLU A 175 6.28 -4.35 7.32
C GLU A 175 4.89 -3.91 7.86
N PHE A 176 4.27 -2.90 7.25
CA PHE A 176 2.90 -2.49 7.59
C PHE A 176 1.89 -3.59 7.24
N MET A 177 2.06 -4.24 6.07
CA MET A 177 1.21 -5.36 5.68
C MET A 177 1.35 -6.54 6.65
N ASP A 178 2.54 -6.83 7.14
CA ASP A 178 2.76 -7.87 8.17
C ASP A 178 2.09 -7.53 9.50
N LEU A 179 2.01 -6.24 9.87
CA LEU A 179 1.28 -5.81 11.07
C LEU A 179 -0.24 -5.94 10.93
N MET A 180 -0.76 -5.91 9.70
CA MET A 180 -2.19 -5.85 9.40
C MET A 180 -2.80 -7.18 8.97
N SER A 181 -1.96 -8.20 8.73
CA SER A 181 -2.37 -9.55 8.31
C SER A 181 -2.88 -10.44 9.44
#